data_AF-A0AAX2IFV1-F1
#
_entry.id   AF-A0AAX2IFV1-F1
#
_cell.length_a   1.000
_cell.length_b   1.000
_cell.length_c   1.000
_cell.angle_alpha   90.00
_cell.angle_beta   90.00
_cell.angle_gamma   90.00
#
_symmetry.space_group_name_H-M   'P 1'
#
loop_
_entity.id
_entity.type
_entity.pdbx_description
1 polymer ?
#
loop_
_entity_poly.entity_id
_entity_poly.type
_entity_poly.pdbx_seq_one_letter_code
_entity_poly.pdbx_strand_id
1 'polypeptide(L)'
;MKIYRNGLDKKYKIPIDQFEFNLKSGETKNITINVIKQSSEIKYQQETIKVSYNENKNELLQISFFVSFIISANLYSQTTGNSTVAVTLPIVTLMDIEPAGTITMSFSNPDVAGNPIISPAANTTKWINYTSAIALGGVTRKITASINTLIPEIDIKIQAATASGFGGGTLGIPSAQVTLNTTSQTIIGGIGGAFTGNGANNGHRLTISLSANTYSNLSARTNTPVVITYTITE
;
A
#
# COMPACT_ATOMS: atom_id res chain seq x y z
N MET A 1 23.53 -7.37 5.80
CA MET A 1 22.24 -7.09 5.10
C MET A 1 21.22 -6.66 6.14
N LYS A 2 20.48 -5.54 5.92
CA LYS A 2 19.36 -5.14 6.79
C LYS A 2 18.06 -5.27 5.99
N ILE A 3 17.07 -5.98 6.54
CA ILE A 3 15.77 -6.21 5.89
C ILE A 3 14.71 -5.41 6.65
N TYR A 4 14.05 -4.49 5.95
CA TYR A 4 12.95 -3.69 6.52
C TYR A 4 11.60 -4.23 6.04
N ARG A 5 10.60 -4.19 6.91
CA ARG A 5 9.24 -4.65 6.63
C ARG A 5 8.32 -3.43 6.59
N ASN A 6 7.42 -3.35 5.61
CA ASN A 6 6.32 -2.39 5.65
C ASN A 6 5.20 -2.97 6.53
N GLY A 7 4.86 -2.30 7.62
CA GLY A 7 4.09 -2.82 8.76
C GLY A 7 2.59 -3.03 8.54
N LEU A 8 2.15 -3.35 7.33
CA LEU A 8 0.72 -3.46 6.99
C LEU A 8 0.05 -4.75 7.49
N ASP A 9 0.79 -5.84 7.76
CA ASP A 9 0.18 -7.05 8.35
C ASP A 9 1.09 -7.71 9.40
N LYS A 10 0.58 -7.83 10.64
CA LYS A 10 1.26 -8.46 11.79
C LYS A 10 1.22 -10.00 11.77
N LYS A 11 0.58 -10.61 10.76
CA LYS A 11 0.37 -12.07 10.67
C LYS A 11 1.57 -12.87 10.14
N TYR A 12 2.64 -12.21 9.68
CA TYR A 12 3.79 -12.87 9.07
C TYR A 12 5.09 -12.46 9.76
N LYS A 13 5.94 -13.45 10.10
CA LYS A 13 7.27 -13.19 10.65
C LYS A 13 8.37 -13.87 9.84
N ILE A 14 9.52 -13.21 9.78
CA ILE A 14 10.79 -13.88 9.51
C ILE A 14 11.27 -14.42 10.86
N PRO A 15 11.38 -15.75 11.03
CA PRO A 15 11.70 -16.37 12.31
C PRO A 15 13.17 -16.18 12.71
N ILE A 16 14.03 -15.83 11.75
CA ILE A 16 15.47 -15.66 11.91
C ILE A 16 15.80 -14.20 11.57
N ASP A 17 16.34 -13.48 12.53
CA ASP A 17 16.70 -12.06 12.45
C ASP A 17 18.19 -11.84 12.11
N GLN A 18 19.03 -12.86 12.30
CA GLN A 18 20.45 -12.84 11.96
C GLN A 18 20.82 -14.01 11.04
N PHE A 19 21.50 -13.69 9.94
CA PHE A 19 22.05 -14.67 9.01
C PHE A 19 23.57 -14.53 8.99
N GLU A 20 24.27 -15.59 9.38
CA GLU A 20 25.72 -15.68 9.24
C GLU A 20 26.07 -16.52 8.03
N PHE A 21 27.01 -16.02 7.22
CA PHE A 21 27.49 -16.73 6.05
C PHE A 21 29.00 -16.53 5.91
N ASN A 22 29.68 -17.62 5.59
CA ASN A 22 31.06 -17.61 5.13
C ASN A 22 31.04 -17.77 3.61
N LEU A 23 31.63 -16.79 2.91
CA LEU A 23 31.79 -16.80 1.45
C LEU A 23 33.27 -16.81 1.12
N LYS A 24 33.68 -17.71 0.24
CA LYS A 24 35.02 -17.67 -0.37
C LYS A 24 35.01 -16.70 -1.55
N SER A 25 36.19 -16.20 -1.93
CA SER A 25 36.32 -15.30 -3.09
C SER A 25 35.78 -15.99 -4.36
N GLY A 26 34.84 -15.33 -5.04
CA GLY A 26 34.19 -15.86 -6.25
C GLY A 26 33.05 -16.85 -6.02
N GLU A 27 32.70 -17.16 -4.77
CA GLU A 27 31.63 -18.11 -4.43
C GLU A 27 30.25 -17.43 -4.42
N THR A 28 29.31 -17.97 -5.19
CA THR A 28 27.89 -17.55 -5.16
C THR A 28 27.08 -18.54 -4.32
N LYS A 29 26.36 -18.05 -3.30
CA LYS A 29 25.42 -18.85 -2.50
C LYS A 29 24.01 -18.32 -2.59
N ASN A 30 23.04 -19.22 -2.74
CA ASN A 30 21.62 -18.91 -2.65
C ASN A 30 21.21 -18.86 -1.17
N ILE A 31 20.47 -17.81 -0.78
CA ILE A 31 19.91 -17.66 0.56
C ILE A 31 18.39 -17.77 0.47
N THR A 32 17.81 -18.73 1.19
CA THR A 32 16.36 -18.88 1.31
C THR A 32 15.88 -18.25 2.61
N ILE A 33 15.05 -17.21 2.51
CA ILE A 33 14.42 -16.58 3.67
C ILE A 33 13.00 -17.13 3.79
N ASN A 34 12.80 -17.98 4.80
CA ASN A 34 11.49 -18.53 5.09
C ASN A 34 10.63 -17.49 5.81
N VAL A 35 9.53 -17.07 5.18
CA VAL A 35 8.49 -16.26 5.81
C VAL A 35 7.41 -17.20 6.32
N ILE A 36 7.15 -17.16 7.62
CA ILE A 36 6.11 -18.00 8.23
C ILE A 36 4.93 -17.14 8.66
N LYS A 37 3.73 -17.66 8.45
CA LYS A 37 2.51 -17.10 9.03
C LYS A 37 2.53 -17.39 10.53
N GLN A 38 2.53 -16.35 11.36
CA GLN A 38 2.33 -16.51 12.80
C GLN A 38 0.92 -17.03 13.03
N SER A 39 0.78 -18.23 13.60
CA SER A 39 -0.45 -18.55 14.31
C SER A 39 -0.51 -17.66 15.54
N SER A 40 -1.67 -17.10 15.81
CA SER A 40 -1.93 -16.33 17.02
C SER A 40 -1.95 -17.27 18.21
N GLU A 41 -0.77 -17.56 18.76
CA GLU A 41 -0.60 -18.30 20.00
C GLU A 41 -0.44 -17.31 21.16
N ILE A 42 -1.33 -17.38 22.14
CA ILE A 42 -1.19 -16.65 23.40
C ILE A 42 -0.11 -17.38 24.20
N LYS A 43 1.04 -16.74 24.44
CA LYS A 43 2.11 -17.31 25.28
C LYS A 43 2.27 -16.48 26.55
N TYR A 44 2.06 -17.13 27.69
CA TYR A 44 2.48 -16.66 29.00
C TYR A 44 3.97 -17.00 29.17
N GLN A 45 4.77 -16.04 29.67
CA GLN A 45 6.14 -16.27 30.10
C GLN A 45 6.23 -16.05 31.61
N GLN A 46 6.87 -16.99 32.30
CA GLN A 46 7.24 -16.90 33.71
C GLN A 46 8.77 -17.02 33.76
N GLU A 47 9.44 -16.01 34.32
CA GLU A 47 10.91 -16.01 34.42
C GLU A 47 11.37 -16.24 35.86
N THR A 48 12.45 -17.01 36.02
CA THR A 48 13.14 -17.17 37.31
C THR A 48 14.30 -16.17 37.39
N ILE A 49 14.29 -15.33 38.42
CA ILE A 49 15.34 -14.34 38.67
C ILE A 49 16.58 -15.02 39.26
N LYS A 50 17.77 -14.72 38.72
CA LYS A 50 19.05 -14.98 39.39
C LYS A 50 19.63 -13.66 39.91
N VAL A 51 19.99 -13.63 41.19
CA VAL A 51 20.68 -12.52 41.85
C VAL A 51 22.12 -12.92 42.12
N SER A 52 23.06 -12.04 41.82
CA SER A 52 24.49 -12.18 42.15
C SER A 52 25.00 -10.89 42.81
N TYR A 53 25.96 -11.01 43.74
CA TYR A 53 26.64 -9.90 44.39
C TYR A 53 28.00 -9.59 43.75
N ASN A 54 28.40 -8.32 43.77
CA ASN A 54 29.74 -7.85 43.38
C ASN A 54 30.68 -7.87 44.59
N GLU A 55 31.89 -8.38 44.42
CA GLU A 55 33.03 -8.08 45.29
C GLU A 55 34.10 -7.32 44.51
N ASN A 56 34.57 -6.19 45.07
CA ASN A 56 35.67 -5.40 44.54
C ASN A 56 36.98 -5.82 45.24
N LYS A 57 38.06 -6.00 44.48
CA LYS A 57 39.44 -5.85 44.99
C LYS A 57 40.38 -5.30 43.92
N ASN A 58 41.14 -4.29 44.32
CA ASN A 58 42.29 -3.72 43.60
C ASN A 58 43.54 -4.55 43.86
N GLU A 59 44.50 -4.56 42.92
CA GLU A 59 45.93 -4.34 43.19
C GLU A 59 46.79 -4.21 41.90
N LEU A 60 48.00 -3.69 42.07
CA LEU A 60 48.86 -2.95 41.14
C LEU A 60 50.01 -3.77 40.47
N LEU A 61 50.41 -3.32 39.27
CA LEU A 61 51.77 -3.23 38.67
C LEU A 61 52.65 -4.49 38.44
N GLN A 62 53.07 -4.73 37.18
CA GLN A 62 54.51 -4.71 36.82
C GLN A 62 54.77 -4.74 35.30
N ILE A 63 55.77 -3.95 34.92
CA ILE A 63 56.34 -3.70 33.60
C ILE A 63 57.45 -4.74 33.34
N SER A 64 57.44 -5.35 32.14
CA SER A 64 58.61 -5.69 31.31
C SER A 64 58.46 -7.04 30.60
N PHE A 65 58.05 -7.02 29.32
CA PHE A 65 58.69 -7.84 28.29
C PHE A 65 58.58 -7.14 26.94
N PHE A 66 59.65 -6.40 26.66
CA PHE A 66 60.00 -5.75 25.43
C PHE A 66 60.21 -6.83 24.32
N VAL A 67 59.82 -6.52 23.07
CA VAL A 67 60.39 -7.03 21.80
C VAL A 67 59.66 -8.08 20.94
N SER A 68 58.49 -8.63 21.27
CA SER A 68 57.82 -9.60 20.35
C SER A 68 56.51 -9.16 19.66
N PHE A 69 56.10 -7.88 19.77
CA PHE A 69 54.81 -7.43 19.22
C PHE A 69 54.88 -6.20 18.30
N ILE A 70 55.98 -6.01 17.56
CA ILE A 70 56.07 -5.00 16.48
C ILE A 70 55.65 -5.58 15.11
N ILE A 71 55.15 -6.83 15.07
CA ILE A 71 54.61 -7.43 13.85
C ILE A 71 53.22 -8.00 14.13
N SER A 72 52.26 -7.13 14.38
CA SER A 72 50.86 -7.42 14.09
C SER A 72 50.35 -6.31 13.19
N ALA A 73 50.33 -6.66 11.91
CA ALA A 73 50.03 -5.81 10.79
C ALA A 73 48.73 -5.02 10.99
N ASN A 74 48.75 -3.79 10.50
CA ASN A 74 47.56 -3.08 10.06
C ASN A 74 46.89 -3.88 8.93
N LEU A 75 46.09 -4.88 9.27
CA LEU A 75 45.20 -5.54 8.33
C LEU A 75 43.84 -4.87 8.42
N TYR A 76 43.68 -3.78 7.68
CA TYR A 76 42.36 -3.39 7.22
C TYR A 76 41.90 -4.43 6.20
N SER A 77 41.31 -5.53 6.67
CA SER A 77 40.54 -6.42 5.78
C SER A 77 39.17 -5.77 5.55
N GLN A 78 39.13 -4.78 4.67
CA GLN A 78 37.89 -4.31 4.08
C GLN A 78 37.92 -4.76 2.62
N THR A 79 37.44 -5.98 2.35
CA THR A 79 37.14 -6.38 0.98
C THR A 79 35.78 -5.77 0.63
N THR A 80 35.77 -4.79 -0.27
CA THR A 80 34.52 -4.37 -0.91
C THR A 80 34.04 -5.52 -1.79
N GLY A 81 33.17 -6.37 -1.24
CA GLY A 81 32.53 -7.47 -1.95
C GLY A 81 31.04 -7.18 -2.12
N ASN A 82 30.56 -7.16 -3.36
CA ASN A 82 29.12 -7.11 -3.64
C ASN A 82 28.55 -8.52 -3.44
N SER A 83 27.61 -8.69 -2.52
CA SER A 83 26.79 -9.91 -2.40
C SER A 83 25.41 -9.65 -2.99
N THR A 84 25.06 -10.34 -4.06
CA THR A 84 23.73 -10.25 -4.68
C THR A 84 22.75 -11.11 -3.86
N VAL A 85 21.79 -10.46 -3.20
CA VAL A 85 20.67 -11.14 -2.53
C VAL A 85 19.44 -11.03 -3.42
N ALA A 86 18.92 -12.18 -3.88
CA ALA A 86 17.68 -12.23 -4.63
C ALA A 86 16.49 -12.37 -3.67
N VAL A 87 15.57 -11.40 -3.70
CA VAL A 87 14.31 -11.44 -2.96
C VAL A 87 13.17 -11.55 -3.96
N THR A 88 12.42 -12.65 -3.91
CA THR A 88 11.22 -12.84 -4.75
C THR A 88 9.99 -12.41 -3.98
N LEU A 89 9.34 -11.33 -4.43
CA LEU A 89 8.06 -10.89 -3.88
C LEU A 89 6.92 -11.52 -4.69
N PRO A 90 5.89 -12.09 -4.03
CA PRO A 90 4.71 -12.57 -4.74
C PRO A 90 3.95 -11.39 -5.35
N ILE A 91 3.30 -11.66 -6.48
CA ILE A 91 2.36 -10.72 -7.10
C ILE A 91 1.14 -10.58 -6.20
N VAL A 92 0.74 -9.35 -5.89
CA VAL A 92 -0.40 -9.01 -5.03
C VAL A 92 -1.21 -7.92 -5.71
N THR A 93 -2.53 -8.05 -5.65
CA THR A 93 -3.46 -7.00 -6.10
C THR A 93 -4.62 -6.96 -5.13
N LEU A 94 -4.71 -5.89 -4.35
CA LEU A 94 -5.81 -5.63 -3.43
C LEU A 94 -6.30 -4.20 -3.66
N MET A 95 -7.60 -3.97 -3.57
CA MET A 95 -8.25 -2.68 -3.69
C MET A 95 -9.38 -2.57 -2.67
N ASP A 96 -9.59 -1.36 -2.16
CA ASP A 96 -10.74 -1.02 -1.34
C ASP A 96 -11.28 0.39 -1.66
N ILE A 97 -12.55 0.62 -1.32
CA ILE A 97 -13.22 1.91 -1.35
C ILE A 97 -13.54 2.35 0.08
N GLU A 98 -12.93 3.45 0.51
CA GLU A 98 -12.99 3.93 1.89
C GLU A 98 -13.67 5.31 1.99
N PRO A 99 -14.55 5.57 2.97
CA PRO A 99 -15.12 4.59 3.90
C PRO A 99 -16.11 3.66 3.17
N ALA A 100 -16.39 2.49 3.75
CA ALA A 100 -17.49 1.64 3.30
C ALA A 100 -18.86 2.34 3.42
N GLY A 101 -19.89 1.80 2.76
CA GLY A 101 -21.27 2.28 2.84
C GLY A 101 -21.73 3.12 1.65
N THR A 102 -23.01 3.47 1.63
CA THR A 102 -23.67 4.15 0.52
C THR A 102 -23.49 5.67 0.58
N ILE A 103 -23.60 6.32 -0.57
CA ILE A 103 -23.76 7.78 -0.66
C ILE A 103 -25.17 8.08 -1.16
N THR A 104 -25.77 9.15 -0.67
CA THR A 104 -27.07 9.64 -1.13
C THR A 104 -26.87 10.98 -1.82
N MET A 105 -27.40 11.10 -3.03
CA MET A 105 -27.34 12.31 -3.84
C MET A 105 -28.72 12.54 -4.43
N SER A 106 -29.27 13.74 -4.22
CA SER A 106 -30.64 14.07 -4.62
C SER A 106 -30.68 15.42 -5.30
N PHE A 107 -31.36 15.49 -6.44
CA PHE A 107 -31.68 16.75 -7.07
C PHE A 107 -32.67 17.54 -6.19
N SER A 108 -32.58 18.85 -6.22
CA SER A 108 -33.52 19.75 -5.56
C SER A 108 -34.36 20.52 -6.57
N ASN A 109 -35.54 20.95 -6.12
CA ASN A 109 -36.44 21.77 -6.92
C ASN A 109 -35.79 23.12 -7.24
N PRO A 110 -36.08 23.71 -8.40
CA PRO A 110 -35.70 25.10 -8.66
C PRO A 110 -36.46 26.06 -7.74
N ASP A 111 -35.82 27.17 -7.39
CA ASP A 111 -36.44 28.25 -6.58
C ASP A 111 -37.50 29.04 -7.36
N VAL A 112 -37.41 29.03 -8.70
CA VAL A 112 -38.33 29.75 -9.60
C VAL A 112 -38.85 28.78 -10.65
N ALA A 113 -40.16 28.84 -10.90
CA ALA A 113 -40.78 28.04 -11.95
C ALA A 113 -40.13 28.35 -13.32
N GLY A 114 -39.86 27.29 -14.09
CA GLY A 114 -39.20 27.39 -15.41
C GLY A 114 -37.68 27.28 -15.38
N ASN A 115 -37.05 27.33 -14.19
CA ASN A 115 -35.62 27.05 -14.06
C ASN A 115 -35.32 25.54 -14.08
N PRO A 116 -34.10 25.13 -14.48
CA PRO A 116 -33.68 23.72 -14.41
C PRO A 116 -33.62 23.22 -12.97
N ILE A 117 -33.75 21.90 -12.80
CA ILE A 117 -33.53 21.28 -11.48
C ILE A 117 -32.08 21.47 -11.05
N ILE A 118 -31.86 21.53 -9.73
CA ILE A 118 -30.55 21.79 -9.17
C ILE A 118 -29.88 20.45 -8.88
N SER A 119 -28.73 20.20 -9.52
CA SER A 119 -27.87 19.05 -9.23
C SER A 119 -27.39 19.05 -7.77
N PRO A 120 -27.27 17.87 -7.13
CA PRO A 120 -26.63 17.77 -5.83
C PRO A 120 -25.17 18.21 -5.90
N ALA A 121 -24.65 18.69 -4.77
CA ALA A 121 -23.21 18.90 -4.60
C ALA A 121 -22.45 17.60 -4.86
N ALA A 122 -21.26 17.71 -5.47
CA ALA A 122 -20.42 16.56 -5.73
C ALA A 122 -20.01 15.88 -4.41
N ASN A 123 -20.05 14.55 -4.38
CA ASN A 123 -19.57 13.79 -3.24
C ASN A 123 -18.06 13.58 -3.37
N THR A 124 -17.30 14.00 -2.35
CA THR A 124 -15.84 13.84 -2.28
C THR A 124 -15.41 12.99 -1.08
N THR A 125 -16.28 12.12 -0.59
CA THR A 125 -16.06 11.38 0.67
C THR A 125 -15.35 10.04 0.45
N LYS A 126 -15.44 9.48 -0.76
CA LYS A 126 -14.89 8.17 -1.10
C LYS A 126 -13.44 8.27 -1.58
N TRP A 127 -12.66 7.25 -1.25
CA TRP A 127 -11.26 7.10 -1.59
C TRP A 127 -11.01 5.72 -2.17
N ILE A 128 -10.15 5.64 -3.17
CA ILE A 128 -9.62 4.36 -3.65
C ILE A 128 -8.28 4.10 -2.96
N ASN A 129 -8.20 2.95 -2.30
CA ASN A 129 -6.97 2.43 -1.72
C ASN A 129 -6.58 1.14 -2.41
N TYR A 130 -5.29 0.89 -2.58
CA TYR A 130 -4.82 -0.35 -3.17
C TYR A 130 -3.39 -0.71 -2.75
N THR A 131 -3.09 -2.00 -2.89
CA THR A 131 -1.73 -2.54 -2.91
C THR A 131 -1.54 -3.32 -4.20
N SER A 132 -0.46 -3.02 -4.90
CA SER A 132 -0.08 -3.57 -6.19
C SER A 132 1.37 -4.00 -6.13
N ALA A 133 1.63 -5.31 -6.08
CA ALA A 133 2.94 -5.87 -6.38
C ALA A 133 2.89 -6.50 -7.77
N ILE A 134 3.75 -6.01 -8.67
CA ILE A 134 3.94 -6.52 -10.04
C ILE A 134 5.34 -7.14 -10.14
N ALA A 135 5.52 -8.08 -11.07
CA ALA A 135 6.84 -8.62 -11.38
C ALA A 135 7.79 -7.50 -11.88
N LEU A 136 9.10 -7.71 -11.75
CA LEU A 136 10.09 -6.80 -12.31
C LEU A 136 9.93 -6.76 -13.83
N GLY A 137 9.69 -5.56 -14.39
CA GLY A 137 9.37 -5.41 -15.82
C GLY A 137 7.95 -5.86 -16.22
N GLY A 138 7.09 -6.16 -15.24
CA GLY A 138 5.69 -6.53 -15.48
C GLY A 138 4.83 -5.37 -15.97
N VAL A 139 3.62 -5.71 -16.45
CA VAL A 139 2.64 -4.75 -16.96
C VAL A 139 2.07 -3.91 -15.81
N THR A 140 1.96 -2.60 -16.02
CA THR A 140 1.30 -1.70 -15.08
C THR A 140 -0.20 -1.97 -15.06
N ARG A 141 -0.81 -1.84 -13.89
CA ARG A 141 -2.24 -1.99 -13.67
C ARG A 141 -3.02 -0.70 -13.94
N LYS A 142 -4.32 -0.85 -14.07
CA LYS A 142 -5.30 0.22 -14.17
C LYS A 142 -6.49 -0.08 -13.28
N ILE A 143 -7.21 0.97 -12.92
CA ILE A 143 -8.47 0.91 -12.21
C ILE A 143 -9.56 1.37 -13.14
N THR A 144 -10.57 0.54 -13.33
CA THR A 144 -11.77 0.85 -14.09
C THR A 144 -12.97 1.01 -13.17
N ALA A 145 -13.97 1.77 -13.64
CA ALA A 145 -15.27 1.90 -13.00
C ALA A 145 -16.39 1.69 -14.03
N SER A 146 -17.49 1.07 -13.61
CA SER A 146 -18.74 0.97 -14.36
C SER A 146 -19.95 0.98 -13.42
N ILE A 147 -21.13 1.20 -13.96
CA ILE A 147 -22.40 1.12 -13.22
C ILE A 147 -23.23 -0.08 -13.66
N ASN A 148 -24.01 -0.65 -12.74
CA ASN A 148 -24.87 -1.80 -13.04
C ASN A 148 -26.05 -1.47 -13.96
N THR A 149 -26.52 -0.23 -13.95
CA THR A 149 -27.65 0.23 -14.76
C THR A 149 -27.54 1.72 -15.05
N LEU A 150 -28.05 2.14 -16.21
CA LEU A 150 -28.16 3.56 -16.56
C LEU A 150 -29.39 4.16 -15.86
N ILE A 151 -29.26 5.41 -15.43
CA ILE A 151 -30.41 6.23 -15.06
C ILE A 151 -30.77 7.05 -16.30
N PRO A 152 -31.96 6.84 -16.91
CA PRO A 152 -32.44 7.68 -17.98
C PRO A 152 -32.33 9.16 -17.62
N GLU A 153 -31.79 9.92 -18.56
CA GLU A 153 -31.59 11.37 -18.48
C GLU A 153 -30.63 11.90 -17.40
N ILE A 154 -29.96 11.03 -16.63
CA ILE A 154 -28.99 11.42 -15.59
C ILE A 154 -27.62 10.80 -15.89
N ASP A 155 -26.63 11.66 -16.06
CA ASP A 155 -25.24 11.24 -16.12
C ASP A 155 -24.67 11.11 -14.71
N ILE A 156 -24.00 9.98 -14.45
CA ILE A 156 -23.16 9.77 -13.27
C ILE A 156 -21.72 9.97 -13.69
N LYS A 157 -21.05 10.99 -13.15
CA LYS A 157 -19.67 11.33 -13.49
C LYS A 157 -18.74 11.04 -12.32
N ILE A 158 -17.54 10.57 -12.64
CA ILE A 158 -16.51 10.29 -11.64
C ILE A 158 -15.16 10.85 -12.08
N GLN A 159 -14.39 11.34 -11.12
CA GLN A 159 -13.00 11.72 -11.32
C GLN A 159 -12.19 11.30 -10.10
N ALA A 160 -11.06 10.63 -10.31
CA ALA A 160 -10.08 10.39 -9.28
C ALA A 160 -9.12 11.59 -9.18
N ALA A 161 -8.75 11.99 -7.97
CA ALA A 161 -7.69 12.96 -7.74
C ALA A 161 -6.31 12.28 -7.82
N THR A 162 -5.25 13.08 -7.97
CA THR A 162 -3.88 12.60 -7.77
C THR A 162 -3.75 11.96 -6.38
N ALA A 163 -2.98 10.88 -6.30
CA ALA A 163 -2.80 10.16 -5.04
C ALA A 163 -2.20 11.07 -3.95
N SER A 164 -2.63 10.87 -2.71
CA SER A 164 -2.11 11.55 -1.52
C SER A 164 -1.94 10.57 -0.36
N GLY A 165 -1.35 11.02 0.75
CA GLY A 165 -1.09 10.21 1.93
C GLY A 165 0.30 9.56 1.93
N PHE A 166 0.46 8.48 2.69
CA PHE A 166 1.77 7.82 2.93
C PHE A 166 2.12 6.72 1.92
N GLY A 167 1.43 6.69 0.78
CA GLY A 167 1.68 5.71 -0.27
C GLY A 167 3.07 5.80 -0.88
N GLY A 168 3.50 4.73 -1.54
CA GLY A 168 4.80 4.66 -2.22
C GLY A 168 4.73 3.88 -3.54
N GLY A 169 5.75 4.10 -4.38
CA GLY A 169 5.86 3.49 -5.70
C GLY A 169 5.15 4.27 -6.80
N THR A 170 4.84 3.61 -7.93
CA THR A 170 4.15 4.24 -9.06
C THR A 170 2.64 4.16 -8.87
N LEU A 171 2.05 5.20 -8.27
CA LEU A 171 0.63 5.28 -7.88
C LEU A 171 -0.35 5.53 -9.04
N GLY A 172 0.10 5.43 -10.29
CA GLY A 172 -0.73 5.70 -11.47
C GLY A 172 -1.15 7.16 -11.63
N ILE A 173 -1.81 7.41 -12.75
CA ILE A 173 -2.24 8.73 -13.22
C ILE A 173 -3.77 8.70 -13.38
N PRO A 174 -4.51 9.59 -12.69
CA PRO A 174 -5.94 9.71 -12.89
C PRO A 174 -6.31 10.15 -14.30
N SER A 175 -7.39 9.60 -14.83
CA SER A 175 -8.02 10.08 -16.05
C SER A 175 -8.69 11.44 -15.83
N ALA A 176 -9.04 12.13 -16.92
CA ALA A 176 -10.03 13.21 -16.89
C ALA A 176 -11.37 12.69 -16.33
N GLN A 177 -12.29 13.61 -16.00
CA GLN A 177 -13.63 13.22 -15.56
C GLN A 177 -14.31 12.31 -16.59
N VAL A 178 -14.90 11.22 -16.09
CA VAL A 178 -15.49 10.14 -16.88
C VAL A 178 -17.00 10.08 -16.61
N THR A 179 -17.82 10.00 -17.66
CA THR A 179 -19.25 9.68 -17.54
C THR A 179 -19.43 8.16 -17.52
N LEU A 180 -19.87 7.62 -16.39
CA LEU A 180 -20.04 6.19 -16.20
C LEU A 180 -21.19 5.64 -17.03
N ASN A 181 -21.00 4.41 -17.51
CA ASN A 181 -22.02 3.59 -18.14
C ASN A 181 -21.81 2.12 -17.73
N THR A 182 -22.55 1.21 -18.36
CA THR A 182 -22.45 -0.24 -18.08
C THR A 182 -21.17 -0.89 -18.59
N THR A 183 -20.34 -0.16 -19.34
CA THR A 183 -19.02 -0.60 -19.81
C THR A 183 -17.94 -0.08 -18.86
N SER A 184 -16.93 -0.91 -18.58
CA SER A 184 -15.78 -0.50 -17.75
C SER A 184 -14.98 0.61 -18.41
N GLN A 185 -14.74 1.69 -17.67
CA GLN A 185 -13.97 2.85 -18.13
C GLN A 185 -12.78 3.10 -17.19
N THR A 186 -11.61 3.39 -17.76
CA THR A 186 -10.38 3.61 -16.97
C THR A 186 -10.45 4.94 -16.25
N ILE A 187 -10.30 4.93 -14.93
CA ILE A 187 -10.27 6.13 -14.08
C ILE A 187 -8.89 6.42 -13.49
N ILE A 188 -8.02 5.40 -13.39
CA ILE A 188 -6.61 5.54 -13.01
C ILE A 188 -5.81 4.54 -13.84
N GLY A 189 -4.75 4.97 -14.54
CA GLY A 189 -3.88 4.10 -15.35
C GLY A 189 -2.43 4.11 -14.87
N GLY A 190 -1.64 3.12 -15.28
CA GLY A 190 -0.19 3.13 -15.06
C GLY A 190 0.25 2.85 -13.62
N ILE A 191 -0.53 2.06 -12.87
CA ILE A 191 -0.19 1.67 -11.50
C ILE A 191 0.90 0.59 -11.53
N GLY A 192 2.07 0.91 -11.01
CA GLY A 192 3.20 -0.02 -10.94
C GLY A 192 3.20 -0.86 -9.66
N GLY A 193 4.41 -1.19 -9.21
CA GLY A 193 4.63 -1.66 -7.84
C GLY A 193 4.35 -0.51 -6.88
N ALA A 194 3.26 -0.58 -6.12
CA ALA A 194 2.71 0.54 -5.38
C ALA A 194 1.84 0.10 -4.18
N PHE A 195 1.75 0.96 -3.18
CA PHE A 195 0.72 0.87 -2.14
C PHE A 195 0.27 2.28 -1.75
N THR A 196 -1.00 2.45 -1.41
CA THR A 196 -1.54 3.78 -1.05
C THR A 196 -1.62 4.04 0.45
N GLY A 197 -1.59 2.99 1.28
CA GLY A 197 -2.10 3.04 2.66
C GLY A 197 -3.60 2.76 2.71
N ASN A 198 -4.20 2.85 3.90
CA ASN A 198 -5.62 2.53 4.15
C ASN A 198 -6.40 3.73 4.73
N GLY A 199 -7.69 3.81 4.42
CA GLY A 199 -8.62 4.79 4.93
C GLY A 199 -8.63 6.11 4.16
N ALA A 200 -9.47 7.03 4.61
CA ALA A 200 -9.55 8.38 4.07
C ALA A 200 -8.19 9.10 4.13
N ASN A 201 -7.94 9.98 3.16
CA ASN A 201 -6.68 10.72 2.97
C ASN A 201 -5.47 9.89 2.49
N ASN A 202 -5.70 8.62 2.14
CA ASN A 202 -4.71 7.78 1.47
C ASN A 202 -5.22 7.43 0.07
N GLY A 203 -4.31 7.34 -0.91
CA GLY A 203 -4.66 6.98 -2.29
C GLY A 203 -5.42 8.09 -3.01
N HIS A 204 -6.43 7.73 -3.80
CA HIS A 204 -7.11 8.66 -4.72
C HIS A 204 -8.50 9.03 -4.21
N ARG A 205 -8.71 10.30 -3.88
CA ARG A 205 -10.06 10.80 -3.57
C ARG A 205 -10.92 10.77 -4.82
N LEU A 206 -12.15 10.31 -4.69
CA LEU A 206 -13.13 10.30 -5.77
C LEU A 206 -14.04 11.53 -5.65
N THR A 207 -14.25 12.22 -6.77
CA THR A 207 -15.30 13.21 -6.93
C THR A 207 -16.40 12.58 -7.78
N ILE A 208 -17.58 12.36 -7.18
CA ILE A 208 -18.75 11.78 -7.85
C ILE A 208 -19.80 12.88 -8.00
N SER A 209 -20.30 13.10 -9.21
CA SER A 209 -21.29 14.13 -9.51
C SER A 209 -22.43 13.59 -10.38
N LEU A 210 -23.60 14.23 -10.24
CA LEU A 210 -24.77 13.96 -11.07
C LEU A 210 -25.10 15.18 -11.92
N SER A 211 -25.43 14.95 -13.19
CA SER A 211 -25.96 16.00 -14.07
C SER A 211 -27.12 15.47 -14.89
N ALA A 212 -28.20 16.24 -14.98
CA ALA A 212 -29.27 15.97 -15.94
C ALA A 212 -28.78 16.31 -17.35
N ASN A 213 -28.98 15.42 -18.32
CA ASN A 213 -28.53 15.60 -19.70
C ASN A 213 -29.66 16.12 -20.62
N THR A 214 -30.87 15.57 -20.54
CA THR A 214 -32.05 15.96 -21.31
C THR A 214 -33.29 16.00 -20.43
N TYR A 215 -34.02 17.12 -20.47
CA TYR A 215 -35.19 17.31 -19.61
C TYR A 215 -36.47 16.67 -20.16
N SER A 216 -36.48 16.24 -21.43
CA SER A 216 -37.70 15.78 -22.12
C SER A 216 -38.37 14.56 -21.47
N ASN A 217 -37.59 13.68 -20.84
CA ASN A 217 -38.10 12.47 -20.17
C ASN A 217 -37.69 12.39 -18.69
N LEU A 218 -37.22 13.50 -18.13
CA LEU A 218 -36.79 13.53 -16.74
C LEU A 218 -38.01 13.41 -15.83
N SER A 219 -38.04 12.34 -15.03
CA SER A 219 -39.16 12.02 -14.16
C SER A 219 -38.68 11.73 -12.74
N ALA A 220 -39.53 12.04 -11.76
CA ALA A 220 -39.29 11.61 -10.39
C ALA A 220 -39.32 10.08 -10.33
N ARG A 221 -38.34 9.49 -9.66
CA ARG A 221 -38.21 8.04 -9.51
C ARG A 221 -38.13 7.66 -8.04
N THR A 222 -38.55 6.45 -7.73
CA THR A 222 -38.19 5.81 -6.47
C THR A 222 -36.69 5.58 -6.41
N ASN A 223 -36.12 5.57 -5.20
CA ASN A 223 -34.68 5.41 -4.97
C ASN A 223 -34.20 4.01 -5.40
N THR A 224 -33.99 3.79 -6.70
CA THR A 224 -33.31 2.60 -7.21
C THR A 224 -31.81 2.78 -6.98
N PRO A 225 -31.17 1.92 -6.17
CA PRO A 225 -29.73 2.04 -5.94
C PRO A 225 -28.95 1.70 -7.21
N VAL A 226 -28.06 2.61 -7.61
CA VAL A 226 -27.03 2.34 -8.63
C VAL A 226 -25.75 1.90 -7.93
N VAL A 227 -25.19 0.80 -8.40
CA VAL A 227 -23.93 0.24 -7.89
C VAL A 227 -22.82 0.64 -8.85
N ILE A 228 -21.82 1.36 -8.34
CA ILE A 228 -20.55 1.60 -9.05
C ILE A 228 -19.60 0.45 -8.69
N THR A 229 -19.17 -0.29 -9.71
CA THR A 229 -18.19 -1.37 -9.57
C THR A 229 -16.82 -0.85 -9.96
N TYR A 230 -15.83 -1.05 -9.09
CA TYR A 230 -14.44 -0.72 -9.33
C TYR A 230 -13.62 -1.99 -9.49
N THR A 231 -12.71 -1.99 -10.47
CA THR A 231 -11.90 -3.17 -10.80
C THR A 231 -10.46 -2.75 -11.01
N ILE A 232 -9.51 -3.42 -10.36
CA ILE A 232 -8.08 -3.28 -10.60
C ILE A 232 -7.57 -4.48 -11.40
N THR A 233 -7.00 -4.23 -12.57
CA THR A 233 -6.43 -5.26 -13.46
C THR A 233 -5.15 -4.77 -14.10
N GLU A 234 -4.43 -5.67 -14.76
CA GLU A 234 -3.46 -5.32 -15.80
C GLU A 234 -4.15 -4.59 -16.99
#